data_AF-A0A3M1NMC7-F1
#
_entry.id   AF-A0A3M1NMC7-F1
#
_cell.length_a   1.000
_cell.length_b   1.000
_cell.length_c   1.000
_cell.angle_alpha   90.00
_cell.angle_beta   90.00
_cell.angle_gamma   90.00
#
_symmetry.space_group_name_H-M   'P 1'
#
loop_
_entity.id
_entity.type
_entity.pdbx_description
1 polymer ?
#
loop_
_entity_poly.entity_id
_entity_poly.type
_entity_poly.pdbx_seq_one_letter_code
_entity_poly.pdbx_strand_id
1 'polypeptide(L)' 'YRKNGKFYTNGGRVLGVTALAPVLKEAVNKAYATVSNIHFEKMHYRTDIARKAWEMLT' A
#
# COMPACT_ATOMS: atom_id res chain seq x y z
N TYR A 1 -15.29 1.21 -9.48
CA TYR A 1 -16.70 1.00 -9.91
C TYR A 1 -17.51 0.58 -8.69
N ARG A 2 -18.75 1.07 -8.51
CA ARG A 2 -19.62 0.68 -7.39
C ARG A 2 -20.91 0.07 -7.92
N LYS A 3 -21.28 -1.11 -7.45
CA LYS A 3 -22.53 -1.81 -7.83
C LYS A 3 -23.06 -2.58 -6.63
N ASN A 4 -24.36 -2.49 -6.36
CA ASN A 4 -25.04 -3.22 -5.27
C ASN A 4 -24.33 -3.09 -3.91
N GLY A 5 -23.86 -1.87 -3.57
CA GLY A 5 -23.13 -1.61 -2.33
C GLY A 5 -21.69 -2.14 -2.26
N LYS A 6 -21.22 -2.84 -3.30
CA LYS A 6 -19.85 -3.38 -3.39
C LYS A 6 -18.95 -2.50 -4.26
N PHE A 7 -17.67 -2.49 -3.92
CA PHE A 7 -16.63 -1.83 -4.69
C PHE A 7 -15.91 -2.84 -5.59
N TYR A 8 -15.61 -2.41 -6.81
CA TYR A 8 -14.92 -3.19 -7.83
C TYR A 8 -13.79 -2.37 -8.45
N THR A 9 -12.73 -3.07 -8.84
CA THR A 9 -11.60 -2.50 -9.58
C THR A 9 -12.05 -1.99 -10.96
N ASN A 10 -11.35 -0.99 -11.51
CA ASN A 10 -11.68 -0.42 -12.83
C ASN A 10 -10.43 0.15 -13.52
N GLY A 11 -9.42 -0.70 -13.70
CA GLY A 11 -8.13 -0.34 -14.30
C GLY A 11 -6.96 -1.10 -13.67
N GLY A 12 -5.75 -0.85 -14.19
CA GLY A 12 -4.53 -1.54 -13.73
C GLY A 12 -4.04 -1.09 -12.35
N ARG A 13 -4.02 0.22 -12.08
CA ARG A 13 -3.71 0.78 -10.75
C ARG A 13 -5.02 1.08 -10.03
N VAL A 14 -5.23 0.42 -8.88
CA VAL A 14 -6.53 0.42 -8.20
C VAL A 14 -6.54 1.39 -7.01
N LEU A 15 -5.57 1.27 -6.10
CA LEU A 15 -5.48 2.05 -4.87
C LEU A 15 -4.04 2.52 -4.61
N GLY A 16 -3.89 3.72 -4.06
CA GLY A 16 -2.66 4.19 -3.44
C GLY A 16 -2.82 4.17 -1.93
N VAL A 17 -2.02 3.36 -1.24
CA VAL A 17 -1.99 3.34 0.23
C VAL A 17 -0.84 4.20 0.71
N THR A 18 -1.16 5.17 1.57
CA THR A 18 -0.19 6.12 2.12
C THR A 18 -0.32 6.14 3.63
N ALA A 19 0.82 6.23 4.31
CA ALA A 19 0.87 6.33 5.76
C ALA A 19 1.86 7.42 6.18
N LEU A 20 1.54 8.10 7.29
CA LEU A 20 2.38 9.10 7.92
C LEU A 20 2.86 8.58 9.27
N ALA A 21 4.14 8.84 9.56
CA ALA A 21 4.79 8.61 10.84
C ALA A 21 6.02 9.52 10.95
N PRO A 22 6.52 9.81 12.17
CA PRO A 22 7.73 10.61 12.37
C PRO A 22 8.99 9.98 11.76
N VAL A 23 9.04 8.64 11.66
CA VAL A 23 10.20 7.90 11.15
C VAL A 23 9.82 7.16 9.86
N LEU A 24 10.69 7.19 8.85
CA LEU A 24 10.46 6.54 7.55
C LEU A 24 10.13 5.05 7.69
N LYS A 25 10.86 4.32 8.53
CA LYS A 25 10.61 2.88 8.80
C LYS A 25 9.21 2.61 9.33
N GLU A 26 8.72 3.46 10.22
CA GLU A 26 7.36 3.34 10.76
C GLU A 26 6.31 3.65 9.70
N ALA A 27 6.52 4.68 8.87
CA ALA A 27 5.60 5.04 7.79
C ALA A 27 5.47 3.88 6.79
N VAL A 28 6.58 3.27 6.40
CA VAL A 28 6.60 2.12 5.48
C VAL A 28 5.94 0.90 6.11
N ASN A 29 6.27 0.55 7.36
CA ASN A 29 5.63 -0.56 8.07
C ASN A 29 4.11 -0.36 8.17
N LYS A 30 3.66 0.85 8.48
CA LYS A 30 2.24 1.20 8.58
C LYS A 30 1.53 1.13 7.23
N ALA A 31 2.19 1.55 6.15
CA ALA A 31 1.65 1.41 4.80
C ALA A 31 1.46 -0.07 4.45
N TYR A 32 2.46 -0.92 4.71
CA TYR A 32 2.37 -2.36 4.44
C TYR A 32 1.33 -3.08 5.31
N ALA A 33 1.25 -2.75 6.59
CA ALA A 33 0.20 -3.27 7.48
C ALA A 33 -1.21 -2.82 7.04
N THR A 34 -1.35 -1.65 6.42
CA THR A 34 -2.64 -1.20 5.89
C THR A 34 -3.00 -1.96 4.61
N VAL A 35 -2.05 -2.12 3.69
CA VAL A 35 -2.24 -2.89 2.44
C VAL A 35 -2.62 -4.34 2.75
N SER A 36 -2.02 -4.97 3.77
CA SER A 36 -2.32 -6.37 4.13
C SER A 36 -3.76 -6.61 4.61
N ASN A 37 -4.51 -5.56 4.95
CA ASN A 37 -5.93 -5.67 5.30
C ASN A 37 -6.86 -5.55 4.08
N ILE A 38 -6.32 -5.23 2.90
CA ILE A 38 -7.07 -5.05 1.66
C ILE A 38 -6.89 -6.28 0.78
N HIS A 39 -8.00 -6.83 0.27
CA HIS A 39 -7.97 -8.03 -0.56
C HIS A 39 -8.93 -7.90 -1.74
N PHE A 40 -8.44 -8.27 -2.92
CA PHE A 40 -9.23 -8.48 -4.12
C PHE A 40 -8.48 -9.42 -5.07
N GLU A 41 -9.21 -10.02 -6.02
CA GLU A 41 -8.65 -11.00 -6.95
C GLU A 41 -7.44 -10.41 -7.71
N LYS A 42 -6.33 -11.17 -7.74
CA LYS A 42 -5.08 -10.82 -8.44
C LYS A 42 -4.45 -9.49 -7.98
N MET A 43 -4.73 -9.05 -6.76
CA MET A 43 -4.04 -7.91 -6.16
C MET A 43 -2.52 -8.15 -6.15
N HIS A 44 -1.76 -7.18 -6.64
CA HIS A 44 -0.31 -7.19 -6.64
C HIS A 44 0.20 -5.84 -6.16
N TYR A 45 1.21 -5.85 -5.29
CA TYR A 45 1.88 -4.66 -4.78
C TYR A 45 3.34 -4.97 -4.48
N ARG A 46 4.18 -3.93 -4.52
CA ARG A 46 5.62 -4.02 -4.23
C ARG A 46 5.87 -4.02 -2.73
N THR A 47 6.78 -4.86 -2.26
CA THR A 47 7.20 -4.96 -0.84
C THR A 47 8.54 -4.26 -0.54
N ASP A 48 9.10 -3.56 -1.51
CA ASP A 48 10.43 -2.95 -1.47
C ASP A 48 10.42 -1.41 -1.62
N ILE A 49 9.28 -0.78 -1.41
CA ILE A 49 9.16 0.68 -1.48
C ILE A 49 9.96 1.31 -0.33
N ALA A 50 10.71 2.37 -0.65
CA ALA A 50 11.61 3.10 0.26
C ALA A 50 12.84 2.33 0.80
N ARG A 51 13.13 1.12 0.29
CA ARG A 51 14.31 0.34 0.69
C ARG A 51 15.64 1.11 0.56
N LYS A 52 15.85 1.79 -0.56
CA LYS A 52 17.06 2.62 -0.77
C LYS A 52 17.17 3.79 0.21
N ALA A 53 16.04 4.39 0.57
CA ALA A 53 16.02 5.50 1.52
C ALA A 53 16.30 5.02 2.95
N TRP A 54 15.94 3.78 3.29
CA TRP A 54 16.40 3.15 4.53
C TRP A 54 17.90 2.93 4.57
N GLU A 55 18.49 2.41 3.48
CA GLU A 55 19.94 2.15 3.39
C GLU A 55 20.78 3.42 3.53
N MET A 56 20.24 4.60 3.18
CA MET A 56 20.91 5.89 3.34
C MET A 56 20.77 6.50 4.75
N LEU A 57 19.87 5.99 5.58
CA LEU A 57 19.58 6.50 6.93
C LEU A 57 20.20 5.64 8.03
N THR A 58 20.85 4.53 7.66
CA THR A 58 21.60 3.61 8.53
C THR A 58 23.10 3.77 8.31
#